data_AF-A0AAV5WEC5-F1
#
_entry.id   AF-A0AAV5WEC5-F1
#
_cell.length_a   1.000
_cell.length_b   1.000
_cell.length_c   1.000
_cell.angle_alpha   90.00
_cell.angle_beta   90.00
_cell.angle_gamma   90.00
#
_symmetry.space_group_name_H-M   'P 1'
#
loop_
_entity.id
_entity.type
_entity.pdbx_description
1 polymer ?
#
loop_
_entity_poly.entity_id
_entity_poly.type
_entity_poly.pdbx_seq_one_letter_code
_entity_poly.pdbx_strand_id
1 'polypeptide(L)' 'QSDLSIQIELGVRFGKTLIVEDVNEIEGWLVPLLKREIATQGPRKIVRIADKQVDMHDDFRLYLCSRNENIEIPPQR' A
#
# COMPACT_ATOMS: atom_id res chain seq x y z
N GLN A 1 6.59 1.75 13.87
CA GLN A 1 5.80 1.30 12.69
C GLN A 1 4.36 1.17 13.13
N SER A 2 3.42 1.76 12.39
CA SER A 2 1.99 1.56 12.63
C SER A 2 1.62 0.11 12.31
N ASP A 3 0.67 -0.47 13.04
CA ASP A 3 0.19 -1.85 12.80
C ASP A 3 -0.27 -2.05 11.35
N LEU A 4 -0.87 -1.01 10.75
CA LEU A 4 -1.30 -0.99 9.35
C LEU A 4 -0.16 -1.27 8.36
N SER A 5 1.04 -0.70 8.58
CA SER A 5 2.19 -0.92 7.69
C SER A 5 2.62 -2.39 7.64
N ILE A 6 2.55 -3.09 8.77
CA ILE A 6 2.87 -4.51 8.87
C ILE A 6 1.80 -5.35 8.19
N GLN A 7 0.51 -5.04 8.40
CA GLN A 7 -0.59 -5.75 7.74
C GLN A 7 -0.53 -5.60 6.22
N ILE A 8 -0.24 -4.40 5.71
CA ILE A 8 -0.06 -4.17 4.27
C ILE A 8 1.17 -4.90 3.73
N GLU A 9 2.31 -4.87 4.43
CA GLU A 9 3.51 -5.63 4.04
C GLU A 9 3.21 -7.12 3.87
N LEU A 10 2.53 -7.73 4.86
CA LEU A 10 2.15 -9.14 4.81
C LEU A 10 1.12 -9.40 3.71
N GLY A 11 0.13 -8.53 3.55
CA GLY A 11 -0.87 -8.65 2.49
C GLY A 11 -0.24 -8.65 1.10
N VAL A 12 0.67 -7.69 0.85
CA VAL A 12 1.44 -7.57 -0.40
C VAL A 12 2.24 -8.84 -0.67
N ARG A 13 2.95 -9.35 0.34
CA ARG A 13 3.82 -10.53 0.21
C ARG A 13 3.04 -11.82 -0.06
N PHE A 14 1.87 -11.97 0.55
CA PHE A 14 1.08 -13.21 0.53
C PHE A 14 -0.19 -13.12 -0.32
N GLY A 15 -0.33 -12.09 -1.17
CA GLY A 15 -1.45 -11.96 -2.11
C GLY A 15 -2.81 -11.82 -1.44
N LYS A 16 -2.87 -11.23 -0.24
CA LYS A 16 -4.14 -11.04 0.46
C LYS A 16 -4.94 -9.90 -0.17
N THR A 17 -6.26 -9.99 -0.04
CA THR A 17 -7.14 -8.85 -0.26
C THR A 17 -7.34 -8.16 1.08
N LEU A 18 -6.98 -6.88 1.16
CA LEU A 18 -7.15 -6.03 2.34
C LEU A 18 -8.20 -4.97 2.07
N ILE A 19 -9.09 -4.79 3.04
CA ILE A 19 -10.08 -3.70 3.06
C ILE A 19 -9.77 -2.90 4.32
N VAL A 20 -9.43 -1.62 4.14
CA VAL A 20 -9.18 -0.68 5.24
C VAL A 20 -10.38 0.24 5.32
N GLU A 21 -11.11 0.14 6.42
CA GLU A 21 -12.27 0.97 6.71
C GLU A 21 -11.87 2.25 7.45
N ASP A 22 -12.77 3.24 7.47
CA ASP A 22 -12.63 4.48 8.23
C ASP A 22 -11.32 5.24 8.00
N VAL A 23 -10.85 5.24 6.74
CA VAL A 23 -9.65 5.98 6.35
C VAL A 23 -9.96 7.49 6.36
N ASN A 24 -9.38 8.23 7.31
CA ASN A 24 -9.58 9.67 7.39
C ASN A 24 -8.54 10.46 6.58
N GLU A 25 -7.32 9.93 6.48
CA GLU A 25 -6.19 10.52 5.77
C GLU A 25 -5.36 9.43 5.07
N ILE A 26 -4.65 9.80 4.01
CA ILE A 26 -3.72 8.91 3.33
C ILE A 26 -2.31 9.19 3.85
N GLU A 27 -1.69 8.18 4.47
CA GLU A 27 -0.31 8.29 4.89
C GLU A 27 0.63 8.36 3.67
N GLY A 28 1.61 9.28 3.69
CA GLY A 28 2.49 9.53 2.54
C GLY A 28 3.27 8.30 2.06
N TRP A 29 3.60 7.37 2.96
CA TRP A 29 4.28 6.12 2.60
C TRP A 29 3.41 5.14 1.80
N LEU A 30 2.08 5.31 1.83
CA LEU A 30 1.13 4.48 1.07
C LEU A 30 1.02 4.94 -0.38
N VAL A 31 1.39 6.19 -0.68
CA VAL A 31 1.24 6.80 -2.00
C VAL A 31 1.96 6.01 -3.11
N PRO A 32 3.21 5.52 -2.94
CA PRO A 32 3.85 4.67 -3.95
C PRO A 32 3.05 3.40 -4.28
N LEU A 33 2.46 2.76 -3.27
CA LEU A 33 1.61 1.58 -3.46
C LEU A 33 0.32 1.94 -4.22
N LEU A 34 -0.33 3.06 -3.85
CA LEU A 34 -1.55 3.55 -4.53
C LEU A 34 -1.31 3.95 -5.98
N LYS A 35 -0.14 4.56 -6.26
CA LYS A 35 0.29 4.91 -7.63
C LYS A 35 0.80 3.72 -8.43
N ARG A 36 0.88 2.53 -7.83
CA ARG A 36 1.45 1.32 -8.45
C ARG A 36 2.89 1.52 -8.91
N GLU A 37 3.69 2.20 -8.10
CA GLU A 37 5.14 2.33 -8.30
C GLU A 37 5.84 1.00 -8.02
N ILE A 38 5.76 0.10 -8.99
CA ILE A 38 6.27 -1.26 -8.92
C ILE A 38 7.58 -1.33 -9.71
N ALA A 39 8.65 -1.71 -9.03
CA ALA A 39 9.92 -2.06 -9.67
C ALA A 39 9.91 -3.53 -10.08
N THR A 40 10.60 -3.87 -11.16
CA THR A 40 10.78 -5.26 -11.59
C THR A 40 12.24 -5.65 -11.41
N GLN A 41 12.50 -6.74 -10.68
CA GLN A 41 13.83 -7.33 -10.51
C GLN A 41 13.80 -8.79 -10.95
N GLY A 42 14.18 -9.03 -12.21
CA GLY A 42 14.02 -10.34 -12.84
C GLY A 42 12.53 -10.73 -12.91
N PRO A 43 12.12 -11.90 -12.40
CA PRO A 43 10.71 -12.30 -12.39
C PRO A 43 9.90 -11.65 -11.25
N ARG A 44 10.55 -10.97 -10.29
CA ARG A 44 9.90 -10.45 -9.09
C ARG A 44 9.42 -9.02 -9.31
N LYS A 45 8.20 -8.75 -8.86
CA LYS A 45 7.67 -7.39 -8.68
C LYS A 45 7.98 -6.94 -7.26
N ILE A 46 8.53 -5.75 -7.11
CA ILE A 46 8.92 -5.19 -5.82
C ILE A 46 8.23 -3.84 -5.65
N VAL A 47 7.66 -3.61 -4.48
CA VAL A 47 7.06 -2.33 -4.11
C VAL A 47 7.70 -1.82 -2.82
N ARG A 48 7.77 -0.51 -2.65
CA ARG A 48 8.22 0.11 -1.41
C ARG A 48 7.03 0.36 -0.48
N ILE A 49 7.07 -0.24 0.70
CA ILE A 49 6.10 -0.01 1.79
C ILE A 49 6.86 0.64 2.94
N ALA A 50 6.53 1.90 3.25
CA ALA A 50 7.30 2.71 4.20
C ALA A 50 8.80 2.71 3.87
N ASP A 51 9.62 2.11 4.73
CA ASP A 51 11.07 2.03 4.64
C ASP A 51 11.57 0.68 4.06
N LYS A 52 10.66 -0.21 3.63
CA LYS A 52 11.00 -1.58 3.19
C LYS A 52 10.66 -1.83 1.73
N GLN A 53 11.49 -2.63 1.09
CA GLN A 53 11.17 -3.26 -0.21
C GLN A 53 10.52 -4.61 0.04
N VAL A 54 9.38 -4.85 -0.61
CA VAL A 54 8.55 -6.04 -0.42
C VAL A 54 8.26 -6.66 -1.78
N ASP A 55 8.49 -7.98 -1.89
CA ASP A 55 8.06 -8.75 -3.06
C ASP A 55 6.52 -8.73 -3.14
N MET A 56 5.99 -8.19 -4.23
CA MET A 56 4.56 -8.05 -4.47
C MET A 56 4.00 -9.29 -5.18
N HIS A 57 2.99 -9.90 -4.56
CA HIS A 57 2.21 -10.97 -5.16
C HIS A 57 1.16 -10.41 -6.13
N ASP A 58 0.95 -11.09 -7.26
CA ASP A 58 0.05 -10.61 -8.33
C ASP A 58 -1.43 -10.54 -7.91
N ASP A 59 -1.84 -11.41 -6.98
CA ASP A 59 -3.20 -11.42 -6.43
C ASP A 59 -3.49 -10.37 -5.35
N PHE A 60 -2.49 -9.60 -4.93
CA PHE A 60 -2.70 -8.59 -3.91
C PHE A 60 -3.72 -7.54 -4.34
N ARG A 61 -4.67 -7.24 -3.46
CA ARG A 61 -5.71 -6.21 -3.67
C ARG A 61 -5.84 -5.38 -2.41
N LEU A 62 -5.88 -4.06 -2.55
CA LEU A 62 -6.10 -3.11 -1.47
C LEU A 62 -7.29 -2.23 -1.79
N TYR A 63 -8.25 -2.17 -0.87
CA TYR A 63 -9.41 -1.28 -0.92
C TYR A 63 -9.37 -0.37 0.28
N LEU A 64 -9.51 0.94 0.05
CA LEU A 64 -9.60 1.95 1.10
C LEU A 64 -11.01 2.53 1.09
N CYS A 65 -11.68 2.49 2.24
CA CYS A 65 -13.01 3.01 2.44
C CYS A 65 -12.93 4.22 3.37
N SER A 66 -13.44 5.36 2.93
CA SER A 66 -13.44 6.61 3.68
C SER A 66 -14.86 7.15 3.82
N ARG A 67 -15.13 7.77 4.97
CA ARG A 67 -16.31 8.63 5.18
C ARG A 67 -15.96 10.12 4.98
N ASN A 68 -14.69 10.44 4.77
CA ASN A 68 -14.21 11.79 4.51
C ASN A 68 -14.28 12.09 3.01
N GLU A 69 -15.23 12.94 2.60
CA GLU A 69 -15.39 13.36 1.21
C GLU A 69 -14.22 14.23 0.70
N ASN A 70 -13.45 14.83 1.61
CA ASN A 70 -12.32 15.71 1.31
C ASN A 70 -10.98 15.00 1.55
N ILE A 71 -10.89 13.69 1.28
CA ILE A 71 -9.63 12.98 1.42
C ILE A 71 -8.65 13.42 0.32
N GLU A 72 -7.51 13.98 0.73
CA GLU A 72 -6.46 14.40 -0.20
C GLU A 72 -5.33 13.36 -0.25
N ILE A 73 -4.82 13.11 -1.45
CA ILE A 73 -3.62 12.30 -1.62
C ILE A 73 -2.42 13.23 -1.46
N PRO A 74 -1.57 13.04 -0.43
CA PRO A 74 -0.45 13.93 -0.21
C PRO A 74 0.54 13.88 -1.40
N PRO A 75 1.14 15.02 -1.75
CA PRO A 75 2.20 15.04 -2.76
C PRO A 75 3.39 14.23 -2.27
N GLN A 76 4.04 13.51 -3.19
CA GLN A 76 5.30 12.82 -2.88
C GLN A 76 6.37 13.86 -2.57
N ARG A 77 6.79 13.95 -1.30
CA ARG A 77 8.02 14.61 -0.91
C ARG A 77 9.19 13.63 -0.95
#